data_AF-A0A1I7KY93-F1
#
_entry.id   AF-A0A1I7KY93-F1
#
_cell.length_a   1.000
_cell.length_b   1.000
_cell.length_c   1.000
_cell.angle_alpha   90.00
_cell.angle_beta   90.00
_cell.angle_gamma   90.00
#
_symmetry.space_group_name_H-M   'P 1'
#
loop_
_entity.id
_entity.type
_entity.pdbx_description
1 polymer ?
#
loop_
_entity_poly.entity_id
_entity_poly.type
_entity_poly.pdbx_seq_one_letter_code
_entity_poly.pdbx_strand_id
1 'polypeptide(L)'
;MRTIGADRAMRAILPLGLILALLQASAAQSASQSASTAAPAGCRVDHARYAALKTGMTYRQVRARLGCDGRRISHLTIGRVRRATYSWPGRGTYGANLTLTFRNERLTDKAQLGLRVP
;
A
#
# COMPACT_ATOMS: atom_id res chain seq x y z
N MET A 1 50.84 -12.41 35.40
CA MET A 1 50.52 -11.51 36.53
C MET A 1 51.65 -10.51 36.69
N ARG A 2 51.40 -9.22 36.43
CA ARG A 2 52.08 -8.07 37.05
C ARG A 2 51.32 -6.79 36.69
N THR A 3 50.74 -6.22 37.73
CA THR A 3 50.13 -4.91 37.86
C THR A 3 51.21 -3.82 37.89
N ILE A 4 50.97 -2.70 37.19
CA ILE A 4 51.36 -1.32 37.58
C ILE A 4 50.27 -0.46 36.88
N GLY A 5 49.41 0.28 37.55
CA GLY A 5 49.65 1.07 38.76
C GLY A 5 49.90 2.52 38.33
N ALA A 6 48.80 3.25 38.15
CA ALA A 6 48.77 4.65 37.74
C ALA A 6 49.47 5.57 38.75
N ASP A 7 50.11 6.64 38.26
CA ASP A 7 50.38 7.82 39.07
C ASP A 7 50.09 9.13 38.31
N ARG A 8 48.98 9.73 38.76
CA ARG A 8 48.68 11.14 39.05
C ARG A 8 48.80 12.29 38.04
N ALA A 9 47.80 13.16 38.27
CA ALA A 9 47.65 14.58 37.96
C ALA A 9 47.12 14.87 36.55
N MET A 10 46.09 15.69 36.33
CA MET A 10 45.65 16.88 37.05
C MET A 10 44.15 17.05 36.80
N ARG A 11 43.39 17.43 37.83
CA ARG A 11 41.98 17.81 37.69
C ARG A 11 41.89 19.07 36.81
N ALA A 12 41.27 18.94 35.64
CA ALA A 12 40.73 20.05 34.89
C ALA A 12 39.21 19.86 34.80
N ILE A 13 38.50 20.87 35.26
CA ILE A 13 37.04 20.98 35.35
C ILE A 13 36.48 20.87 33.93
N LEU A 14 35.80 19.78 33.60
CA LEU A 14 35.09 19.62 32.34
C LEU A 14 33.76 20.38 32.41
N PRO A 15 33.52 21.40 31.56
CA PRO A 15 32.19 21.99 31.46
C PRO A 15 31.24 20.97 30.84
N LEU A 16 30.13 20.71 31.54
CA LEU A 16 28.97 20.03 30.97
C LEU A 16 28.50 20.79 29.72
N GLY A 17 28.78 20.24 28.55
CA GLY A 17 28.26 20.77 27.30
C GLY A 17 28.92 20.12 26.09
N LEU A 18 28.11 19.39 25.32
CA LEU A 18 28.29 19.22 23.88
C LEU A 18 29.35 18.20 23.38
N ILE A 19 29.16 16.91 23.68
CA ILE A 19 29.67 15.84 22.80
C ILE A 19 28.58 14.79 22.59
N LEU A 20 27.61 15.10 21.72
CA LEU A 20 26.77 14.10 21.07
C LEU A 20 26.63 14.46 19.59
N ALA A 21 27.66 14.12 18.81
CA ALA A 21 27.59 14.15 17.36
C ALA A 21 28.43 13.01 16.79
N LEU A 22 27.86 12.35 15.77
CA LEU A 22 28.47 11.43 14.80
C LEU A 22 28.35 9.92 15.08
N LEU A 23 27.12 9.41 14.90
CA LEU A 23 26.90 8.12 14.25
C LEU A 23 25.66 8.22 13.33
N GLN A 24 25.85 8.69 12.09
CA GLN A 24 24.83 8.64 11.04
C GLN A 24 25.29 7.71 9.92
N ALA A 25 24.63 6.56 9.81
CA ALA A 25 24.47 5.76 8.58
C ALA A 25 23.46 4.65 8.91
N SER A 26 22.15 4.85 8.73
CA SER A 26 21.42 4.31 7.57
C SER A 26 20.00 4.88 7.51
N ALA A 27 19.84 6.15 7.14
CA ALA A 27 18.55 6.71 6.78
C ALA A 27 18.27 6.45 5.28
N ALA A 28 18.05 5.19 4.93
CA ALA A 28 17.54 4.78 3.62
C ALA A 28 16.57 3.61 3.78
N GLN A 29 15.66 3.72 4.75
CA GLN A 29 14.44 2.90 4.74
C GLN A 29 13.54 3.44 3.64
N SER A 30 13.79 2.90 2.45
CA SER A 30 12.93 2.83 1.27
C SER A 30 11.51 3.33 1.53
N ALA A 31 11.30 4.63 1.33
CA ALA A 31 9.98 5.20 1.17
C ALA A 31 9.43 4.80 -0.22
N SER A 32 9.24 3.51 -0.44
CA SER A 32 8.31 3.00 -1.45
C SER A 32 6.92 2.94 -0.82
N GLN A 33 6.48 4.06 -0.25
CA GLN A 33 5.08 4.25 0.05
C GLN A 33 4.39 4.36 -1.30
N SER A 34 3.69 3.28 -1.65
CA SER A 34 2.84 3.19 -2.83
C SER A 34 2.03 4.48 -2.93
N ALA A 35 2.29 5.26 -3.97
CA ALA A 35 1.45 6.40 -4.32
C ALA A 35 0.03 5.86 -4.56
N SER A 36 -0.81 5.93 -3.52
CA SER A 36 -2.25 5.75 -3.67
C SER A 36 -2.73 6.97 -4.42
N THR A 37 -2.75 6.86 -5.74
CA THR A 37 -3.59 7.72 -6.57
C THR A 37 -5.02 7.47 -6.09
N ALA A 38 -5.55 8.40 -5.28
CA ALA A 38 -6.94 8.40 -4.90
C ALA A 38 -7.77 8.33 -6.18
N ALA A 39 -8.77 7.45 -6.20
CA ALA A 39 -9.72 7.39 -7.31
C ALA A 39 -10.31 8.81 -7.52
N PRO A 40 -10.57 9.24 -8.77
CA PRO A 40 -11.10 10.57 -9.03
C PRO A 40 -12.31 10.84 -8.15
N ALA A 41 -12.32 12.03 -7.53
CA ALA A 41 -13.39 12.47 -6.64
C ALA A 41 -14.73 12.36 -7.38
N GLY A 42 -15.56 11.39 -6.97
CA GLY A 42 -16.88 11.16 -7.55
C GLY A 42 -17.17 9.73 -7.98
N CYS A 43 -16.15 8.89 -8.26
CA CYS A 43 -16.46 7.49 -8.53
C CYS A 43 -16.82 6.76 -7.23
N ARG A 44 -18.04 6.22 -7.17
CA ARG A 44 -18.46 5.21 -6.19
C ARG A 44 -19.33 4.19 -6.90
N VAL A 45 -19.02 2.91 -6.76
CA VAL A 45 -19.75 1.83 -7.41
C VAL A 45 -20.92 1.39 -6.54
N ASP A 46 -22.10 1.23 -7.11
CA ASP A 46 -23.27 0.67 -6.44
C ASP A 46 -23.35 -0.87 -6.59
N HIS A 47 -24.24 -1.50 -5.83
CA HIS A 47 -24.44 -2.94 -5.85
C HIS A 47 -24.87 -3.45 -7.24
N ALA A 48 -25.70 -2.71 -7.98
CA ALA A 48 -26.19 -3.13 -9.29
C ALA A 48 -25.06 -3.24 -10.33
N ARG A 49 -24.17 -2.24 -10.40
CA ARG A 49 -23.00 -2.26 -11.27
C ARG A 49 -22.03 -3.38 -10.89
N TYR A 50 -21.82 -3.62 -9.60
CA TYR A 50 -21.03 -4.75 -9.11
C TYR A 50 -21.65 -6.11 -9.52
N ALA A 51 -22.96 -6.27 -9.34
CA ALA A 51 -23.69 -7.48 -9.67
C ALA A 51 -23.63 -7.81 -11.16
N ALA A 52 -23.66 -6.79 -12.03
CA ALA A 52 -23.59 -6.95 -13.48
C ALA A 52 -22.24 -7.50 -14.01
N LEU A 53 -21.16 -7.46 -13.22
CA LEU A 53 -19.86 -7.98 -13.62
C LEU A 53 -19.87 -9.51 -13.66
N LYS A 54 -19.22 -10.10 -14.67
CA LYS A 54 -19.07 -11.55 -14.81
C LYS A 54 -17.60 -11.94 -14.92
N THR A 55 -17.25 -13.13 -14.44
CA THR A 55 -15.92 -13.70 -14.68
C THR A 55 -15.64 -13.78 -16.19
N GLY A 56 -14.36 -13.74 -16.56
CA GLY A 56 -13.93 -13.69 -17.96
C GLY A 56 -13.90 -12.29 -18.58
N MET A 57 -14.58 -11.30 -18.00
CA MET A 57 -14.54 -9.91 -18.48
C MET A 57 -13.11 -9.34 -18.44
N THR A 58 -12.75 -8.55 -19.46
CA THR A 58 -11.51 -7.79 -19.49
C THR A 58 -11.59 -6.58 -18.55
N TYR A 59 -10.45 -6.06 -18.10
CA TYR A 59 -10.41 -4.82 -17.31
C TYR A 59 -11.10 -3.64 -18.02
N ARG A 60 -11.00 -3.55 -19.35
CA ARG A 60 -11.71 -2.55 -20.16
C ARG A 60 -13.22 -2.69 -20.06
N GLN A 61 -13.75 -3.91 -20.22
CA GLN A 61 -15.19 -4.17 -20.07
C GLN A 61 -15.66 -3.86 -18.65
N VAL A 62 -14.90 -4.25 -17.63
CA VAL A 62 -15.21 -3.96 -16.23
C VAL A 62 -15.32 -2.45 -15.99
N ARG A 63 -14.31 -1.66 -16.40
CA ARG A 63 -14.35 -0.20 -16.23
C ARG A 63 -15.52 0.45 -16.96
N ALA A 64 -15.84 -0.02 -18.16
CA ALA A 64 -17.01 0.46 -18.89
C ALA A 64 -18.33 0.18 -18.15
N ARG A 65 -18.44 -0.95 -17.44
CA ARG A 65 -19.62 -1.28 -16.62
C ARG A 65 -19.66 -0.52 -15.30
N LEU A 66 -18.51 -0.30 -14.67
CA LEU A 66 -18.43 0.42 -13.39
C LEU A 66 -18.51 1.94 -13.56
N GLY A 67 -18.11 2.44 -14.73
CA GLY A 67 -18.08 3.86 -15.09
C GLY A 67 -16.81 4.59 -14.63
N CYS A 68 -15.79 3.89 -14.15
CA CYS A 68 -14.51 4.49 -13.78
C CYS A 68 -13.37 3.48 -13.63
N ASP A 69 -12.16 4.00 -13.57
CA ASP A 69 -10.94 3.25 -13.26
C ASP A 69 -10.88 2.79 -11.79
N GLY A 70 -10.29 1.60 -11.59
CA GLY A 70 -9.95 1.10 -10.27
C GLY A 70 -8.52 1.43 -9.90
N ARG A 71 -8.23 1.52 -8.60
CA ARG A 71 -6.85 1.62 -8.11
C ARG A 71 -6.25 0.23 -8.03
N ARG A 72 -5.11 -0.01 -8.68
CA ARG A 72 -4.37 -1.28 -8.54
C ARG A 72 -3.81 -1.36 -7.12
N ILE A 73 -4.16 -2.43 -6.39
CA ILE A 73 -3.71 -2.66 -5.02
C ILE A 73 -2.71 -3.82 -4.91
N SER A 74 -2.62 -4.69 -5.93
CA SER A 74 -1.59 -5.72 -6.00
C SER A 74 -1.30 -6.12 -7.45
N HIS A 75 -0.09 -6.64 -7.68
CA HIS A 75 0.32 -7.23 -8.95
C HIS A 75 1.33 -8.35 -8.71
N LEU A 76 1.25 -9.42 -9.51
CA LEU A 76 2.18 -10.53 -9.49
C LEU A 76 2.34 -11.08 -10.91
N THR A 77 3.57 -11.40 -11.30
CA THR A 77 3.87 -12.13 -12.53
C THR A 77 4.80 -13.29 -12.21
N ILE A 78 4.40 -14.52 -12.56
CA ILE A 78 5.22 -15.74 -12.42
C ILE A 78 5.12 -16.52 -13.74
N GLY A 79 6.24 -16.64 -14.45
CA GLY A 79 6.26 -17.23 -15.80
C GLY A 79 5.25 -16.54 -16.73
N ARG A 80 4.30 -17.31 -17.27
CA ARG A 80 3.23 -16.80 -18.15
C ARG A 80 1.98 -16.32 -17.40
N VAL A 81 1.95 -16.43 -16.08
CA VAL A 81 0.79 -16.04 -15.27
C VAL A 81 0.96 -14.60 -14.81
N ARG A 82 0.02 -13.74 -15.18
CA ARG A 82 -0.10 -12.36 -14.69
C ARG A 82 -1.35 -12.24 -13.83
N ARG A 83 -1.20 -11.77 -12.59
CA ARG A 83 -2.30 -11.47 -11.67
C ARG A 83 -2.27 -10.01 -11.25
N ALA A 84 -3.43 -9.36 -11.18
CA ALA A 84 -3.54 -8.03 -10.62
C ALA A 84 -4.88 -7.89 -9.88
N THR A 85 -4.87 -7.25 -8.72
CA THR A 85 -6.09 -6.92 -7.98
C THR A 85 -6.28 -5.41 -7.96
N TYR A 86 -7.51 -4.97 -8.21
CA TYR A 86 -7.92 -3.58 -8.22
C TYR A 86 -9.01 -3.35 -7.18
N SER A 87 -9.05 -2.15 -6.62
CA SER A 87 -10.08 -1.71 -5.69
C SER A 87 -10.82 -0.48 -6.21
N TRP A 88 -12.12 -0.44 -5.93
CA TRP A 88 -12.97 0.72 -6.17
C TRP A 88 -13.67 1.12 -4.88
N PRO A 89 -13.84 2.42 -4.61
CA PRO A 89 -14.77 2.88 -3.59
C PRO A 89 -16.22 2.51 -3.97
N GLY A 90 -17.01 2.17 -2.96
CA GLY A 90 -18.40 1.77 -3.07
C GLY A 90 -19.39 2.85 -2.60
N ARG A 91 -20.65 2.72 -3.02
CA ARG A 91 -21.81 3.39 -2.43
C ARG A 91 -22.40 2.46 -1.36
N GLY A 92 -22.41 2.91 -0.11
CA GLY A 92 -22.92 2.13 1.01
C GLY A 92 -22.42 2.63 2.35
N THR A 93 -22.05 1.72 3.24
CA THR A 93 -21.52 2.06 4.57
C THR A 93 -20.17 2.79 4.48
N TYR A 94 -19.72 3.35 5.61
CA TYR A 94 -18.40 3.97 5.68
C TYR A 94 -17.31 2.95 5.30
N GLY A 95 -16.45 3.32 4.36
CA GLY A 95 -15.41 2.42 3.83
C GLY A 95 -15.88 1.37 2.83
N ALA A 96 -17.15 1.43 2.37
CA ALA A 96 -17.66 0.51 1.35
C ALA A 96 -16.75 0.48 0.12
N ASN A 97 -16.48 -0.72 -0.39
CA ASN A 97 -15.57 -0.94 -1.51
C ASN A 97 -15.84 -2.27 -2.20
N LEU A 98 -15.24 -2.44 -3.38
CA LEU A 98 -15.12 -3.72 -4.04
C LEU A 98 -13.68 -3.96 -4.48
N THR A 99 -13.31 -5.24 -4.55
CA THR A 99 -12.02 -5.69 -5.08
C THR A 99 -12.26 -6.71 -6.18
N LEU A 100 -11.50 -6.57 -7.27
CA LEU A 100 -11.59 -7.44 -8.44
C LEU A 100 -10.20 -7.95 -8.79
N THR A 101 -10.06 -9.27 -8.92
CA THR A 101 -8.79 -9.91 -9.30
C THR A 101 -8.88 -10.37 -10.74
N PHE A 102 -7.83 -10.05 -11.51
CA PHE A 102 -7.67 -10.43 -12.89
C PHE A 102 -6.50 -11.39 -13.02
N ARG A 103 -6.68 -12.49 -13.75
CA ARG A 103 -5.63 -13.40 -14.18
C ARG A 103 -5.57 -13.39 -15.70
N ASN A 104 -4.39 -13.15 -16.26
CA ASN A 104 -4.17 -13.07 -17.70
C ASN A 104 -5.24 -12.18 -18.36
N GLU A 105 -5.44 -11.00 -17.76
CA GLU A 105 -6.35 -9.93 -18.21
C GLU A 105 -7.85 -10.24 -18.11
N ARG A 106 -8.24 -11.40 -17.58
CA ARG A 106 -9.63 -11.79 -17.34
C ARG A 106 -9.99 -11.76 -15.87
N LEU A 107 -11.16 -11.21 -15.56
CA LEU A 107 -11.73 -11.21 -14.21
C LEU A 107 -11.92 -12.65 -13.72
N THR A 108 -11.27 -13.01 -12.62
CA THR A 108 -11.41 -14.34 -12.00
C THR A 108 -12.17 -14.28 -10.68
N ASP A 109 -11.96 -13.23 -9.89
CA ASP A 109 -12.53 -13.13 -8.56
C ASP A 109 -13.12 -11.76 -8.31
N LYS A 110 -14.24 -11.74 -7.57
CA LYS A 110 -14.98 -10.55 -7.18
C LYS A 110 -15.25 -10.60 -5.68
N ALA A 111 -15.00 -9.51 -4.98
CA ALA A 111 -15.44 -9.34 -3.60
C ALA A 111 -15.95 -7.91 -3.40
N GLN A 112 -16.87 -7.75 -2.45
CA GLN A 112 -17.39 -6.45 -2.02
C GLN A 112 -17.56 -6.43 -0.52
N LEU A 113 -17.45 -5.25 0.07
CA LEU A 113 -17.76 -5.00 1.45
C LEU A 113 -18.62 -3.74 1.56
N GLY A 114 -19.75 -3.84 2.26
CA GLY A 114 -20.55 -2.69 2.66
C GLY A 114 -21.29 -1.97 1.54
N LEU A 115 -21.40 -2.55 0.33
CA LEU A 115 -22.24 -1.97 -0.72
C LEU A 115 -23.71 -1.99 -0.28
N ARG A 116 -24.43 -0.88 -0.48
CA ARG A 116 -25.88 -0.83 -0.23
C ARG A 116 -26.59 -1.72 -1.24
N VAL A 117 -27.26 -2.75 -0.74
CA VAL A 117 -28.22 -3.54 -1.53
C VAL A 117 -29.49 -2.71 -1.74
N PRO A 118 -30.15 -2.81 -2.92
CA PRO A 118 -31.44 -2.20 -3.14
C PRO A 118 -32.52 -2.77 -2.21
#